data_AF-A0A519PEK8-F1
#
_entry.id   AF-A0A519PEK8-F1
#
_cell.length_a   1.000
_cell.length_b   1.000
_cell.length_c   1.000
_cell.angle_alpha   90.00
_cell.angle_beta   90.00
_cell.angle_gamma   90.00
#
_symmetry.space_group_name_H-M   'P 1'
#
loop_
_entity.id
_entity.type
_entity.pdbx_description
1 polymer ?
#
loop_
_entity_poly.entity_id
_entity_poly.type
_entity_poly.pdbx_seq_one_letter_code
_entity_poly.pdbx_strand_id
1 'polypeptide(L)'
;ELDTAAARLVEDGVAAWSGGAERERSLIVRGRANLLQDAGALEDLERVRTLFDDLEQKQQLIGLLDGVSAAQGVRIFIGAETRLFSLSGSAVIAAPYMSGRQRVLGAIGVIGPARLNYARVIPLVDYTARVLGRMLDGRDT
;
A
#
# COMPACT_ATOMS: atom_id res chain seq x y z
N GLU A 1 -20.30 10.39 -1.39
CA GLU A 1 -19.93 11.69 -0.78
C GLU A 1 -18.58 12.20 -1.25
N LEU A 2 -17.51 11.40 -1.24
CA LEU A 2 -16.15 11.85 -1.62
C LEU A 2 -15.97 12.15 -3.14
N ASP A 3 -16.62 11.38 -4.02
CA ASP A 3 -16.65 11.69 -5.47
C ASP A 3 -17.30 13.05 -5.75
N THR A 4 -18.29 13.42 -4.93
CA THR A 4 -19.01 14.69 -5.05
C THR A 4 -18.16 15.86 -4.59
N ALA A 5 -17.35 15.67 -3.54
CA ALA A 5 -16.39 16.68 -3.07
C ALA A 5 -15.26 16.91 -4.09
N ALA A 6 -14.73 15.83 -4.68
CA ALA A 6 -13.74 15.93 -5.75
C ALA A 6 -14.30 16.62 -7.01
N ALA A 7 -15.52 16.26 -7.41
CA ALA A 7 -16.20 16.89 -8.54
C ALA A 7 -16.41 18.40 -8.32
N ARG A 8 -16.87 18.81 -7.13
CA ARG A 8 -17.04 20.22 -6.76
C ARG A 8 -15.76 21.03 -6.88
N LEU A 9 -14.65 20.55 -6.31
CA LEU A 9 -13.37 21.26 -6.36
C LEU A 9 -12.81 21.43 -7.79
N VAL A 10 -13.18 20.52 -8.70
CA VAL A 10 -12.83 20.61 -10.13
C VAL A 10 -13.78 21.59 -10.86
N GLU A 11 -15.08 21.55 -10.55
CA GLU A 11 -16.08 22.49 -11.08
C GLU A 11 -15.78 23.94 -10.69
N ASP A 12 -15.34 24.15 -9.45
CA ASP A 12 -14.96 25.47 -8.92
C ASP A 12 -13.61 25.97 -9.48
N GLY A 13 -12.94 25.17 -10.33
CA GLY A 13 -11.70 25.53 -11.01
C GLY A 13 -10.47 25.57 -10.09
N VAL A 14 -10.60 25.09 -8.86
CA VAL A 14 -9.57 25.20 -7.81
C VAL A 14 -8.58 24.03 -7.87
N ALA A 15 -9.02 22.88 -8.37
CA ALA A 15 -8.19 21.70 -8.55
C ALA A 15 -8.28 21.15 -9.99
N ALA A 16 -7.16 20.65 -10.50
CA ALA A 16 -7.09 19.94 -11.76
C ALA A 16 -6.60 18.50 -11.54
N TRP A 17 -7.24 17.56 -12.22
CA TRP A 17 -6.87 16.15 -12.18
C TRP A 17 -5.77 15.86 -13.20
N SER A 18 -4.71 15.17 -12.78
CA SER A 18 -3.73 14.59 -13.71
C SER A 18 -3.46 13.13 -13.39
N GLY A 19 -3.52 12.27 -14.42
CA GLY A 19 -3.25 10.83 -14.32
C GLY A 19 -4.47 9.97 -14.70
N GLY A 20 -4.27 9.00 -15.60
CA GLY A 20 -5.28 8.01 -16.01
C GLY A 20 -5.18 6.72 -15.18
N ALA A 21 -6.07 5.75 -15.42
CA ALA A 21 -6.27 4.53 -14.61
C ALA A 21 -5.00 3.70 -14.29
N GLU A 22 -3.92 3.87 -15.06
CA GLU A 22 -2.63 3.18 -14.84
C GLU A 22 -1.47 4.12 -14.43
N ARG A 23 -1.66 5.44 -14.35
CA ARG A 23 -0.62 6.38 -13.90
C ARG A 23 -0.95 6.96 -12.54
N GLU A 24 0.10 7.27 -11.78
CA GLU A 24 0.05 7.97 -10.49
C GLU A 24 -0.91 9.17 -10.59
N ARG A 25 -2.06 9.05 -9.90
CA ARG A 25 -3.06 10.11 -9.85
C ARG A 25 -2.51 11.21 -8.95
N SER A 26 -2.36 12.43 -9.46
CA SER A 26 -1.92 13.57 -8.67
C SER A 26 -2.90 14.72 -8.77
N LEU A 27 -3.19 15.32 -7.62
CA LEU A 27 -4.07 16.49 -7.50
C LEU A 27 -3.24 17.77 -7.59
N ILE A 28 -3.49 18.59 -8.60
CA ILE A 28 -2.80 19.88 -8.77
C ILE A 28 -3.76 20.99 -8.36
N VAL A 29 -3.45 21.67 -7.24
CA VAL A 29 -4.26 22.78 -6.71
C VAL A 29 -3.66 24.11 -7.15
N ARG A 30 -4.49 25.00 -7.70
CA ARG A 30 -4.11 26.36 -8.08
C ARG A 30 -4.95 27.37 -7.29
N GLY A 31 -4.37 28.53 -6.95
CA GLY A 31 -5.13 29.59 -6.28
C GLY A 31 -5.36 29.41 -4.78
N ARG A 32 -4.36 28.88 -4.03
CA ARG A 32 -4.40 28.71 -2.57
C ARG A 32 -4.88 29.93 -1.77
N ALA A 33 -4.73 31.14 -2.30
CA ALA A 33 -5.22 32.38 -1.66
C ALA A 33 -6.76 32.52 -1.69
N ASN A 34 -7.45 32.03 -2.73
CA ASN A 34 -8.91 32.04 -2.80
C ASN A 34 -9.54 31.00 -1.87
N LEU A 35 -8.86 29.87 -1.65
CA LEU A 35 -9.30 28.82 -0.73
C LEU A 35 -9.37 29.29 0.73
N LEU A 36 -8.53 30.27 1.13
CA LEU A 36 -8.56 30.83 2.49
C LEU A 36 -9.85 31.62 2.78
N GLN A 37 -10.62 31.98 1.74
CA GLN A 37 -11.86 32.73 1.88
C GLN A 37 -13.10 31.82 1.97
N ASP A 38 -12.98 30.55 1.54
CA ASP A 38 -14.07 29.58 1.55
C ASP A 38 -13.71 28.36 2.40
N ALA A 39 -14.24 28.32 3.62
CA ALA A 39 -14.00 27.25 4.58
C ALA A 39 -14.51 25.88 4.09
N GLY A 40 -15.55 25.84 3.25
CA GLY A 40 -16.09 24.59 2.71
C GLY A 40 -15.16 23.95 1.68
N ALA A 41 -14.56 24.76 0.82
CA ALA A 41 -13.59 24.31 -0.17
C ALA A 41 -12.28 23.79 0.48
N LEU A 42 -11.90 24.34 1.64
CA LEU A 42 -10.78 23.84 2.45
C LEU A 42 -11.06 22.45 3.03
N GLU A 43 -12.22 22.25 3.65
CA GLU A 43 -12.61 20.94 4.19
C GLU A 43 -12.72 19.87 3.10
N ASP A 44 -13.36 20.19 1.98
CA ASP A 44 -13.48 19.25 0.86
C ASP A 44 -12.11 18.90 0.27
N LEU A 45 -11.18 19.86 0.22
CA LEU A 45 -9.81 19.62 -0.20
C LEU A 45 -9.06 18.69 0.75
N GLU A 46 -9.21 18.87 2.07
CA GLU A 46 -8.61 17.97 3.06
C GLU A 46 -9.14 16.54 2.94
N ARG A 47 -10.44 16.38 2.70
CA ARG A 47 -11.04 15.04 2.46
C ARG A 47 -10.49 14.38 1.21
N VAL A 48 -10.39 15.12 0.10
CA VAL A 48 -9.85 14.59 -1.16
C VAL A 48 -8.36 14.25 -1.02
N ARG A 49 -7.57 15.10 -0.34
CA ARG A 49 -6.17 14.81 -0.04
C ARG A 49 -6.02 13.53 0.78
N THR A 50 -6.79 13.40 1.85
CA THR A 50 -6.76 12.21 2.73
C THR A 50 -7.10 10.94 1.94
N LEU A 51 -8.11 11.02 1.05
CA LEU A 51 -8.47 9.90 0.17
C LEU A 51 -7.32 9.52 -0.77
N PHE A 52 -6.62 10.48 -1.36
CA PHE A 52 -5.46 10.20 -2.21
C PHE A 52 -4.31 9.56 -1.42
N ASP A 53 -4.02 10.07 -0.22
CA ASP A 53 -3.01 9.51 0.66
C ASP A 53 -3.36 8.04 1.02
N ASP A 54 -4.62 7.76 1.38
CA ASP A 54 -5.10 6.40 1.68
C ASP A 54 -5.03 5.45 0.46
N LEU A 55 -5.42 5.95 -0.72
CA LEU A 55 -5.37 5.17 -1.97
C LEU A 55 -3.93 4.86 -2.36
N GLU A 56 -3.02 5.81 -2.20
CA GLU A 56 -1.61 5.62 -2.47
C GLU A 56 -1.00 4.58 -1.53
N GLN A 57 -1.32 4.64 -0.23
CA GLN A 57 -0.87 3.65 0.74
C GLN A 57 -1.36 2.24 0.37
N LYS A 58 -2.64 2.08 0.01
CA LYS A 58 -3.18 0.78 -0.43
C LYS A 58 -2.47 0.24 -1.68
N GLN A 59 -2.26 1.09 -2.68
CA GLN A 59 -1.60 0.71 -3.93
C GLN A 59 -0.15 0.26 -3.69
N GLN A 60 0.57 0.94 -2.80
CA GLN A 60 1.94 0.59 -2.44
C GLN A 60 2.03 -0.74 -1.67
N LEU A 61 1.07 -1.01 -0.79
CA LEU A 61 1.00 -2.30 -0.10
C LEU A 61 0.71 -3.45 -1.06
N ILE A 62 -0.19 -3.25 -2.03
CA ILE A 62 -0.50 -4.24 -3.06
C ILE A 62 0.73 -4.53 -3.92
N GLY A 63 1.43 -3.50 -4.42
CA GLY A 63 2.65 -3.68 -5.21
C GLY A 63 3.76 -4.43 -4.47
N LEU A 64 3.86 -4.24 -3.15
CA LEU A 64 4.75 -5.02 -2.28
C LEU A 64 4.41 -6.51 -2.29
N LEU A 65 3.12 -6.83 -2.11
CA LEU A 65 2.60 -8.20 -2.03
C LEU A 65 2.66 -8.93 -3.37
N ASP A 66 2.43 -8.23 -4.49
CA ASP A 66 2.54 -8.79 -5.85
C ASP A 66 3.94 -9.34 -6.11
N GLY A 67 4.97 -8.58 -5.74
CA GLY A 67 6.32 -9.06 -5.96
C GLY A 67 6.75 -10.19 -5.00
N VAL A 68 6.09 -10.35 -3.84
CA VAL A 68 6.31 -11.54 -2.97
C VAL A 68 5.69 -12.78 -3.64
N SER A 69 4.52 -12.63 -4.26
CA SER A 69 3.81 -13.72 -4.93
C SER A 69 4.58 -14.24 -6.17
N ALA A 70 5.39 -13.40 -6.81
CA ALA A 70 6.24 -13.80 -7.94
C ALA A 70 7.56 -14.50 -7.51
N ALA A 71 7.89 -14.50 -6.21
CA ALA A 71 9.17 -15.01 -5.71
C ALA A 71 9.09 -16.46 -5.21
N GLN A 72 10.17 -17.22 -5.35
CA GLN A 72 10.29 -18.58 -4.81
C GLN A 72 10.92 -18.61 -3.39
N GLY A 73 10.62 -17.61 -2.55
CA GLY A 73 11.20 -17.54 -1.21
C GLY A 73 10.91 -16.25 -0.45
N VAL A 74 11.58 -16.10 0.69
CA VAL A 74 11.46 -14.92 1.56
C VAL A 74 11.99 -13.68 0.84
N ARG A 75 11.21 -12.60 0.87
CA ARG A 75 11.61 -11.26 0.44
C ARG A 75 11.74 -10.33 1.62
N ILE A 76 12.75 -9.47 1.58
CA ILE A 76 13.01 -8.47 2.59
C ILE A 76 12.94 -7.12 1.90
N PHE A 77 12.10 -6.25 2.43
CA PHE A 77 11.95 -4.87 1.99
C PHE A 77 12.47 -3.97 3.10
N ILE A 78 13.48 -3.17 2.81
CA ILE A 78 14.08 -2.25 3.79
C ILE A 78 13.78 -0.83 3.32
N GLY A 79 13.28 0.01 4.23
CA GLY A 79 12.77 1.36 3.95
C GLY A 79 13.57 2.14 2.90
N ALA A 80 12.98 2.23 1.70
CA ALA A 80 13.28 3.05 0.52
C ALA A 80 12.55 2.50 -0.72
N GLU A 81 12.13 1.23 -0.69
CA GLU A 81 11.49 0.55 -1.84
C GLU A 81 9.98 0.84 -1.98
N THR A 82 9.38 1.57 -1.03
CA THR A 82 7.96 2.02 -1.02
C THR A 82 7.81 3.26 -0.13
N ARG A 83 7.05 4.29 -0.56
CA ARG A 83 6.93 5.57 0.18
C ARG A 83 6.29 5.43 1.57
N LEU A 84 5.48 4.39 1.78
CA LEU A 84 4.94 3.97 3.07
C LEU A 84 6.00 3.68 4.16
N PHE A 85 7.18 3.19 3.78
CA PHE A 85 8.20 2.70 4.71
C PHE A 85 9.44 3.61 4.79
N SER A 86 9.62 4.51 3.81
CA SER A 86 10.72 5.46 3.78
C SER A 86 10.63 6.53 4.87
N LEU A 87 9.41 6.88 5.32
CA LEU A 87 9.19 7.89 6.37
C LEU A 87 9.28 7.31 7.79
N SER A 88 9.15 6.00 7.97
CA SER A 88 9.05 5.36 9.29
C SER A 88 10.31 4.60 9.73
N GLY A 89 11.31 4.44 8.85
CA GLY A 89 12.50 3.66 9.16
C GLY A 89 12.19 2.18 9.41
N SER A 90 11.19 1.64 8.70
CA SER A 90 10.69 0.28 8.87
C SER A 90 11.22 -0.69 7.80
N ALA A 91 11.16 -1.98 8.10
CA ALA A 91 11.41 -3.08 7.20
C ALA A 91 10.27 -4.09 7.26
N VAL A 92 10.04 -4.78 6.13
CA VAL A 92 9.04 -5.83 5.97
C VAL A 92 9.73 -7.10 5.50
N ILE A 93 9.52 -8.20 6.21
CA ILE A 93 10.01 -9.53 5.81
C ILE A 93 8.79 -10.35 5.47
N ALA A 94 8.65 -10.79 4.21
CA ALA A 94 7.46 -11.51 3.75
C ALA A 94 7.84 -12.80 2.99
N ALA A 95 7.03 -13.83 3.14
CA ALA A 95 7.19 -15.10 2.43
C ALA A 95 5.85 -15.53 1.81
N PRO A 96 5.84 -16.04 0.57
CA PRO A 96 4.65 -16.61 -0.02
C PRO A 96 4.31 -17.94 0.65
N TYR A 97 3.03 -18.21 0.88
CA TYR A 97 2.56 -19.55 1.23
C TYR A 97 1.88 -20.18 0.01
N MET A 98 2.20 -21.44 -0.22
CA MET A 98 1.79 -22.19 -1.40
C MET A 98 0.99 -23.43 -1.01
N SER A 99 0.03 -23.79 -1.85
CA SER A 99 -0.60 -25.12 -1.85
C SER A 99 0.40 -26.18 -2.32
N GLY A 100 0.17 -27.45 -1.99
CA GLY A 100 0.98 -28.60 -2.40
C GLY A 100 1.13 -28.75 -3.92
N ARG A 101 0.30 -28.07 -4.73
CA ARG A 101 0.45 -27.95 -6.19
C ARG A 101 1.35 -26.80 -6.65
N GLN A 102 2.19 -26.26 -5.76
CA GLN A 102 3.06 -25.10 -6.01
C GLN A 102 2.31 -23.83 -6.48
N ARG A 103 1.01 -23.74 -6.15
CA ARG A 103 0.21 -22.54 -6.41
C ARG A 103 0.34 -21.58 -5.25
N VAL A 104 0.75 -20.34 -5.52
CA VAL A 104 0.75 -19.26 -4.51
C VAL A 104 -0.68 -18.95 -4.09
N LEU A 105 -0.94 -19.07 -2.80
CA LEU A 105 -2.24 -18.76 -2.20
C LEU A 105 -2.24 -17.37 -1.54
N GLY A 106 -1.06 -16.82 -1.24
CA GLY A 106 -0.89 -15.49 -0.67
C GLY A 106 0.49 -15.32 -0.03
N ALA A 107 0.65 -14.29 0.77
CA ALA A 107 1.89 -14.00 1.50
C ALA A 107 1.64 -13.69 2.97
N ILE A 108 2.60 -14.03 3.82
CA ILE A 108 2.66 -13.63 5.23
C ILE A 108 3.94 -12.85 5.47
N GLY A 109 3.91 -11.85 6.35
CA GLY A 109 5.11 -11.11 6.68
C GLY A 109 5.08 -10.46 8.05
N VAL A 110 6.26 -10.03 8.49
CA VAL A 110 6.51 -9.28 9.73
C VAL A 110 6.97 -7.89 9.36
N ILE A 111 6.38 -6.88 10.01
CA ILE A 111 6.77 -5.48 9.91
C ILE A 111 7.49 -5.09 11.20
N GLY A 112 8.60 -4.38 11.10
CA GLY A 112 9.28 -3.81 12.25
C GLY A 112 10.32 -2.76 11.87
N PRO A 113 11.13 -2.28 12.81
CA PRO A 113 12.17 -1.29 12.51
C PRO A 113 13.23 -1.86 11.56
N ALA A 114 13.90 -1.00 10.80
CA ALA A 114 14.93 -1.40 9.82
C ALA A 114 16.08 -2.23 10.43
N ARG A 115 16.30 -2.13 11.74
CA ARG A 115 17.26 -2.95 12.50
C ARG A 115 16.56 -4.07 13.27
N LEU A 116 16.02 -5.05 12.56
CA LEU A 116 15.53 -6.30 13.13
C LEU A 116 16.65 -7.34 13.28
N ASN A 117 16.45 -8.31 14.16
CA ASN A 117 17.27 -9.53 14.15
C ASN A 117 16.83 -10.42 12.98
N TYR A 118 17.34 -10.13 11.78
CA TYR A 118 17.01 -10.84 10.55
C TYR A 118 17.29 -12.35 10.64
N ALA A 119 18.36 -12.74 11.35
CA ALA A 119 18.72 -14.14 11.57
C ALA A 119 17.62 -14.91 12.32
N ARG A 120 16.85 -14.24 13.19
CA ARG A 120 15.72 -14.84 13.89
C ARG A 120 14.41 -14.74 13.11
N VAL A 121 14.15 -13.61 12.47
CA VAL A 121 12.84 -13.34 11.85
C VAL A 121 12.67 -14.06 10.52
N ILE A 122 13.72 -14.12 9.67
CA ILE A 122 13.64 -14.78 8.36
C ILE A 122 13.22 -16.26 8.49
N PRO A 123 13.87 -17.10 9.33
CA PRO A 123 13.48 -18.51 9.45
C PRO A 123 12.08 -18.68 10.04
N LEU A 124 11.66 -17.78 10.93
CA LEU A 124 10.34 -17.82 11.56
C LEU A 124 9.24 -17.55 10.52
N VAL A 125 9.41 -16.51 9.69
CA VAL A 125 8.45 -16.17 8.64
C VAL A 125 8.37 -17.27 7.59
N ASP A 126 9.52 -17.79 7.14
CA ASP A 126 9.59 -18.91 6.19
C ASP A 126 8.88 -20.17 6.71
N TYR A 127 9.17 -20.57 7.96
CA TYR A 127 8.54 -21.73 8.56
C TYR A 127 7.02 -21.54 8.69
N THR A 128 6.58 -20.35 9.11
CA THR A 128 5.16 -20.02 9.25
C THR A 128 4.44 -20.10 7.90
N ALA A 129 5.04 -19.59 6.83
CA ALA A 129 4.48 -19.69 5.48
C ALA A 129 4.34 -21.15 5.03
N ARG A 130 5.34 -22.00 5.29
CA ARG A 130 5.29 -23.44 4.99
C ARG A 130 4.20 -24.18 5.79
N VAL A 131 4.01 -23.84 7.06
CA VAL A 131 2.95 -24.40 7.90
C VAL A 131 1.58 -23.98 7.38
N LEU A 132 1.38 -22.69 7.08
CA LEU A 132 0.13 -22.17 6.53
C LEU A 132 -0.21 -22.83 5.20
N GLY A 133 0.77 -23.00 4.31
CA GLY A 133 0.59 -23.71 3.04
C GLY A 133 0.01 -25.12 3.25
N ARG A 134 0.59 -25.90 4.16
CA ARG A 134 0.11 -27.26 4.49
C ARG A 134 -1.27 -27.28 5.15
N MET A 135 -1.56 -26.34 6.04
CA MET A 135 -2.87 -26.28 6.72
C MET A 135 -4.00 -25.90 5.79
N LEU A 136 -3.73 -25.02 4.82
CA LEU A 136 -4.72 -24.60 3.82
C LEU A 136 -4.91 -25.66 2.74
N ASP A 137 -3.87 -26.42 2.39
CA ASP A 137 -3.98 -27.58 1.49
C ASP A 137 -4.96 -28.65 2.00
N GLY A 138 -5.05 -28.82 3.32
CA GLY A 138 -5.94 -29.79 3.96
C GLY A 138 -7.42 -29.38 4.04
N ARG A 139 -7.80 -28.20 3.52
CA ARG A 139 -9.21 -27.73 3.50
C ARG A 139 -9.85 -27.77 2.11
N ASP A 140 -9.14 -28.22 1.09
CA ASP A 140 -9.63 -28.34 -0.30
C ASP A 140 -10.20 -29.75 -0.64
N THR A 141 -10.61 -30.53 0.37
CA THR A 141 -11.40 -31.77 0.21
C THR A 141 -12.75 -31.65 0.89
#